data_AF-A0A9N9SBP0-F1
#
_entry.id   AF-A0A9N9SBP0-F1
#
_cell.length_a   1.000
_cell.length_b   1.000
_cell.length_c   1.000
_cell.angle_alpha   90.00
_cell.angle_beta   90.00
_cell.angle_gamma   90.00
#
_symmetry.space_group_name_H-M   'P 1'
#
loop_
_entity.id
_entity.type
_entity.pdbx_description
1 polymer ?
#
loop_
_entity_poly.entity_id
_entity_poly.type
_entity_poly.pdbx_seq_one_letter_code
_entity_poly.pdbx_strand_id
1 'polypeptide(L)'
;MENIKSNSNDEVLDCGKPVNFTYFDNLVGVLNRHRHPIVPEPQAVLCFTKSYGKNKNEIDDFDIDTLEKNLKKAKKEKPKSIQLYNQIGNFWRIKGDAGKAIECFRRALAASPHNAEVLLNLARVLFSLQYLDDAIYLTRRSLEVQSSEKGAWQQYFTLGEIFKAYGHYQEASIHLKHSLELNPGFEPAQIALKEMETMPAATIHIYTLVIIVCLVSLLWNRDFII
;
A
#
# COMPACT_ATOMS: atom_id res chain seq x y z
N MET A 1 -9.68 -28.88 -42.58
CA MET A 1 -8.62 -28.19 -41.81
C MET A 1 -9.02 -26.73 -41.71
N GLU A 2 -9.80 -26.39 -40.68
CA GLU A 2 -10.20 -25.02 -40.41
C GLU A 2 -9.00 -24.20 -39.93
N ASN A 3 -8.83 -23.08 -40.60
CA ASN A 3 -7.77 -22.12 -40.40
C ASN A 3 -8.09 -21.32 -39.13
N ILE A 4 -7.53 -21.72 -37.99
CA ILE A 4 -7.62 -20.95 -36.75
C ILE A 4 -6.78 -19.68 -36.95
N LYS A 5 -7.41 -18.63 -37.46
CA LYS A 5 -6.95 -17.25 -37.26
C LYS A 5 -6.99 -17.00 -35.75
N SER A 6 -5.83 -17.06 -35.09
CA SER A 6 -5.69 -16.60 -33.71
C SER A 6 -6.15 -15.15 -33.64
N ASN A 7 -7.27 -14.92 -32.98
CA ASN A 7 -7.88 -13.60 -32.82
C ASN A 7 -6.84 -12.65 -32.19
N SER A 8 -6.44 -11.61 -32.91
CA SER A 8 -5.44 -10.61 -32.47
C SER A 8 -5.97 -9.62 -31.41
N ASN A 9 -6.94 -10.06 -30.58
CA ASN A 9 -7.68 -9.21 -29.63
C ASN A 9 -7.51 -9.61 -28.15
N ASP A 10 -6.85 -10.73 -27.82
CA ASP A 10 -6.62 -11.17 -26.43
C ASP A 10 -5.19 -10.93 -25.93
N GLU A 11 -4.57 -9.83 -26.35
CA GLU A 11 -3.28 -9.45 -25.75
C GLU A 11 -3.51 -9.01 -24.30
N VAL A 12 -2.93 -9.76 -23.36
CA VAL A 12 -2.97 -9.44 -21.92
C VAL A 12 -2.33 -8.07 -21.70
N LEU A 13 -2.97 -7.21 -20.89
CA LEU A 13 -2.44 -5.88 -20.61
C LEU A 13 -1.14 -5.95 -19.79
N ASP A 14 0.01 -5.97 -20.44
CA ASP A 14 1.30 -5.92 -19.76
C ASP A 14 2.00 -4.56 -19.86
N CYS A 15 3.08 -4.39 -19.09
CA CYS A 15 4.00 -3.27 -19.20
C CYS A 15 5.19 -3.56 -20.13
N GLY A 16 5.12 -4.59 -20.97
CA GLY A 16 6.16 -5.07 -21.90
C GLY A 16 7.20 -5.97 -21.25
N LYS A 17 8.33 -6.18 -21.95
CA LYS A 17 9.46 -6.99 -21.47
C LYS A 17 9.97 -6.55 -20.09
N PRO A 18 10.28 -7.48 -19.18
CA PRO A 18 10.83 -7.15 -17.88
C PRO A 18 12.10 -6.31 -17.95
N VAL A 19 12.31 -5.47 -16.94
CA VAL A 19 13.57 -4.73 -16.79
C VAL A 19 14.63 -5.59 -16.11
N ASN A 20 15.89 -5.42 -16.52
CA ASN A 20 17.01 -6.20 -16.01
C ASN A 20 17.29 -5.90 -14.52
N PHE A 21 17.27 -4.63 -14.13
CA PHE A 21 17.62 -4.20 -12.77
C PHE A 21 16.89 -2.91 -12.37
N THR A 22 16.51 -2.84 -11.09
CA THR A 22 16.11 -1.61 -10.39
C THR A 22 16.77 -1.54 -9.01
N TYR A 23 16.88 -0.35 -8.43
CA TYR A 23 17.41 -0.14 -7.07
C TYR A 23 16.63 -0.88 -5.95
N PHE A 24 15.44 -1.40 -6.26
CA PHE A 24 14.51 -1.99 -5.30
C PHE A 24 14.38 -3.50 -5.47
N ASP A 25 15.16 -4.13 -6.36
CA ASP A 25 15.09 -5.57 -6.63
C ASP A 25 15.61 -6.44 -5.47
N ASN A 26 16.32 -5.82 -4.52
CA ASN A 26 16.81 -6.46 -3.30
C ASN A 26 15.73 -6.56 -2.20
N LEU A 27 14.62 -5.83 -2.31
CA LEU A 27 13.51 -5.94 -1.38
C LEU A 27 12.87 -7.33 -1.49
N VAL A 28 12.60 -7.97 -0.35
CA VAL A 28 12.16 -9.38 -0.30
C VAL A 28 10.86 -9.57 -1.09
N GLY A 29 9.92 -8.63 -0.96
CA GLY A 29 8.66 -8.65 -1.71
C GLY A 29 8.87 -8.46 -3.22
N VAL A 30 9.81 -7.62 -3.65
CA VAL A 30 10.10 -7.41 -5.09
C VAL A 30 10.85 -8.61 -5.68
N LEU A 31 11.78 -9.19 -4.92
CA LEU A 31 12.53 -10.38 -5.30
C LEU A 31 11.59 -11.57 -5.55
N ASN A 32 10.58 -11.74 -4.70
CA ASN A 32 9.61 -12.83 -4.78
C ASN A 32 8.38 -12.55 -5.66
N ARG A 33 8.41 -11.50 -6.50
CA ARG A 33 7.25 -11.03 -7.30
C ARG A 33 6.50 -12.09 -8.11
N HIS A 34 7.16 -13.18 -8.52
CA HIS A 34 6.54 -14.25 -9.31
C HIS A 34 5.83 -15.33 -8.46
N ARG A 35 5.88 -15.22 -7.12
CA ARG A 35 5.36 -16.24 -6.18
C ARG A 35 4.22 -15.72 -5.30
N HIS A 36 3.83 -14.47 -5.46
CA HIS A 36 2.79 -13.87 -4.62
C HIS A 36 1.40 -14.43 -4.96
N PRO A 37 0.52 -14.57 -3.95
CA PRO A 37 -0.86 -14.93 -4.18
C PRO A 37 -1.61 -13.81 -4.91
N ILE A 38 -2.75 -14.16 -5.51
CA ILE A 38 -3.69 -13.16 -6.03
C ILE A 38 -4.44 -12.55 -4.85
N VAL A 39 -4.24 -11.25 -4.62
CA VAL A 39 -4.86 -10.51 -3.52
C VAL A 39 -5.48 -9.22 -4.08
N PRO A 40 -6.76 -9.24 -4.47
CA PRO A 40 -7.42 -8.06 -5.04
C PRO A 40 -7.42 -6.88 -4.06
N GLU A 41 -7.13 -5.69 -4.56
CA GLU A 41 -7.26 -4.42 -3.83
C GLU A 41 -8.38 -3.57 -4.46
N PRO A 42 -9.68 -3.84 -4.19
CA PRO A 42 -10.79 -3.09 -4.78
C PRO A 42 -10.63 -1.57 -4.58
N GLN A 43 -10.21 -1.13 -3.40
CA GLN A 43 -9.95 0.27 -3.08
C GLN A 43 -8.93 0.96 -4.01
N ALA A 44 -8.10 0.21 -4.74
CA ALA A 44 -7.16 0.78 -5.70
C ALA A 44 -7.86 1.44 -6.91
N VAL A 45 -9.15 1.18 -7.17
CA VAL A 45 -9.92 1.94 -8.19
C VAL A 45 -9.97 3.44 -7.90
N LEU A 46 -9.80 3.87 -6.65
CA LEU A 46 -9.71 5.30 -6.29
C LEU A 46 -8.52 6.01 -6.96
N CYS A 47 -7.53 5.27 -7.48
CA CYS A 47 -6.45 5.86 -8.29
C CYS A 47 -6.94 6.37 -9.67
N PHE A 48 -8.13 5.96 -10.10
CA PHE A 48 -8.72 6.28 -11.40
C PHE A 48 -9.96 7.19 -11.29
N THR A 49 -10.44 7.45 -10.09
CA THR A 49 -11.57 8.35 -9.87
C THR A 49 -11.07 9.76 -9.54
N LYS A 50 -11.90 10.77 -9.85
CA LYS A 50 -11.58 12.17 -9.52
C LYS A 50 -11.86 12.52 -8.05
N SER A 51 -12.43 11.59 -7.29
CA SER A 51 -12.87 11.83 -5.91
C SER A 51 -12.40 10.70 -5.00
N TYR A 52 -11.42 10.99 -4.16
CA TYR A 52 -11.05 10.10 -3.07
C TYR A 52 -12.18 10.14 -2.03
N GLY A 53 -12.90 9.03 -1.85
CA GLY A 53 -13.78 8.82 -0.69
C GLY A 53 -15.15 9.51 -0.69
N LYS A 54 -15.82 9.69 -1.84
CA LYS A 54 -17.21 10.24 -1.82
C LYS A 54 -18.34 9.21 -1.88
N ASN A 55 -18.11 7.98 -2.34
CA ASN A 55 -19.16 6.96 -2.34
C ASN A 55 -18.59 5.54 -2.42
N LYS A 56 -19.00 4.66 -1.48
CA LYS A 56 -18.73 3.21 -1.54
C LYS A 56 -19.27 2.58 -2.84
N ASN A 57 -20.40 3.08 -3.32
CA ASN A 57 -21.02 2.64 -4.58
C ASN A 57 -20.10 2.86 -5.80
N GLU A 58 -19.20 3.84 -5.76
CA GLU A 58 -18.26 4.11 -6.86
C GLU A 58 -17.20 3.01 -7.01
N ILE A 59 -16.91 2.25 -5.93
CA ILE A 59 -15.96 1.13 -5.96
C ILE A 59 -16.60 -0.10 -6.60
N ASP A 60 -17.83 -0.41 -6.19
CA ASP A 60 -18.55 -1.62 -6.62
C ASP A 60 -19.03 -1.52 -8.08
N ASP A 61 -19.39 -0.31 -8.55
CA ASP A 61 -19.88 -0.06 -9.90
C ASP A 61 -18.76 0.30 -10.92
N PHE A 62 -17.49 0.27 -10.51
CA PHE A 62 -16.40 0.68 -11.39
C PHE A 62 -16.18 -0.31 -12.55
N ASP A 63 -16.30 0.17 -13.78
CA ASP A 63 -16.11 -0.64 -14.98
C ASP A 63 -14.62 -0.91 -15.27
N ILE A 64 -14.12 -2.00 -14.68
CA ILE A 64 -12.73 -2.48 -14.84
C ILE A 64 -12.44 -2.91 -16.29
N ASP A 65 -13.44 -3.41 -17.03
CA ASP A 65 -13.25 -3.86 -18.41
C ASP A 65 -13.03 -2.68 -19.36
N THR A 66 -13.79 -1.60 -19.17
CA THR A 66 -13.56 -0.34 -19.89
C THR A 66 -12.22 0.29 -19.51
N LEU A 67 -11.81 0.22 -18.24
CA LEU A 67 -10.47 0.64 -17.83
C LEU A 67 -9.38 -0.15 -18.57
N GLU A 68 -9.48 -1.48 -18.64
CA GLU A 68 -8.51 -2.32 -19.35
C GLU A 68 -8.42 -1.95 -20.84
N LYS A 69 -9.57 -1.77 -21.51
CA LYS A 69 -9.63 -1.35 -22.93
C LYS A 69 -8.94 0.01 -23.14
N ASN A 70 -9.19 0.96 -22.25
CA ASN A 70 -8.58 2.29 -22.33
C ASN A 70 -7.06 2.24 -22.12
N LEU A 71 -6.58 1.44 -21.17
CA LEU A 71 -5.15 1.26 -20.94
C LEU A 71 -4.46 0.54 -22.11
N LYS A 72 -5.11 -0.46 -22.72
CA LYS A 72 -4.63 -1.11 -23.95
C LYS A 72 -4.49 -0.11 -25.09
N LYS A 73 -5.47 0.79 -25.28
CA LYS A 73 -5.40 1.86 -26.27
C LYS A 73 -4.27 2.84 -25.96
N ALA A 74 -4.17 3.33 -24.72
CA ALA A 74 -3.11 4.25 -24.30
C ALA A 74 -1.70 3.66 -24.49
N LYS A 75 -1.54 2.35 -24.28
CA LYS A 75 -0.29 1.62 -24.55
C LYS A 75 0.10 1.61 -26.02
N LYS A 76 -0.87 1.47 -26.93
CA LYS A 76 -0.61 1.54 -28.38
C LYS A 76 -0.16 2.93 -28.81
N GLU A 77 -0.68 3.98 -28.18
CA GLU A 77 -0.34 5.37 -28.50
C GLU A 77 0.98 5.82 -27.88
N LYS A 78 1.25 5.46 -26.61
CA LYS A 78 2.43 5.89 -25.85
C LYS A 78 3.07 4.73 -25.07
N PRO A 79 3.78 3.80 -25.74
CA PRO A 79 4.24 2.54 -25.15
C PRO A 79 5.33 2.67 -24.07
N LYS A 80 5.89 3.87 -23.85
CA LYS A 80 7.03 4.13 -22.95
C LYS A 80 6.81 5.33 -22.03
N SER A 81 5.64 5.42 -21.38
CA SER A 81 5.34 6.45 -20.40
C SER A 81 5.39 5.89 -18.97
N ILE A 82 6.09 6.60 -18.08
CA ILE A 82 6.14 6.30 -16.64
C ILE A 82 4.73 6.29 -16.05
N GLN A 83 3.93 7.29 -16.41
CA GLN A 83 2.54 7.43 -15.97
C GLN A 83 1.69 6.26 -16.44
N LEU A 84 1.86 5.83 -17.70
CA LEU A 84 1.14 4.67 -18.21
C LEU A 84 1.52 3.38 -17.46
N TYR A 85 2.81 3.14 -17.21
CA TYR A 85 3.25 1.97 -16.44
C TYR A 85 2.71 2.00 -15.00
N ASN A 86 2.68 3.17 -14.37
CA ASN A 86 2.05 3.36 -13.06
C ASN A 86 0.54 3.02 -13.10
N GLN A 87 -0.18 3.49 -14.12
CA GLN A 87 -1.60 3.20 -14.31
C GLN A 87 -1.86 1.71 -14.56
N ILE A 88 -1.09 1.05 -15.42
CA ILE A 88 -1.23 -0.39 -15.65
C ILE A 88 -0.88 -1.18 -14.37
N GLY A 89 0.11 -0.74 -13.60
CA GLY A 89 0.41 -1.32 -12.29
C GLY A 89 -0.76 -1.22 -11.32
N ASN A 90 -1.40 -0.06 -11.22
CA ASN A 90 -2.61 0.13 -10.41
C ASN A 90 -3.81 -0.69 -10.90
N PHE A 91 -3.94 -0.92 -12.21
CA PHE A 91 -4.92 -1.86 -12.75
C PHE A 91 -4.67 -3.29 -12.24
N TRP A 92 -3.43 -3.75 -12.24
CA TRP A 92 -3.09 -5.08 -11.72
C TRP A 92 -3.27 -5.20 -10.21
N ARG A 93 -3.15 -4.11 -9.45
CA ARG A 93 -3.52 -4.06 -8.02
C ARG A 93 -5.02 -4.33 -7.81
N ILE A 94 -5.87 -3.70 -8.62
CA ILE A 94 -7.32 -3.95 -8.58
C ILE A 94 -7.62 -5.43 -8.84
N LYS A 95 -6.95 -6.03 -9.84
CA LYS A 95 -7.09 -7.45 -10.18
C LYS A 95 -6.41 -8.40 -9.17
N GLY A 96 -5.55 -7.88 -8.30
CA GLY A 96 -4.79 -8.63 -7.31
C GLY A 96 -3.56 -9.36 -7.83
N ASP A 97 -3.16 -9.14 -9.09
CA ASP A 97 -1.94 -9.74 -9.64
C ASP A 97 -0.72 -8.90 -9.25
N ALA A 98 -0.23 -9.13 -8.03
CA ALA A 98 0.90 -8.39 -7.48
C ALA A 98 2.17 -8.55 -8.33
N GLY A 99 2.37 -9.71 -8.97
CA GLY A 99 3.53 -9.94 -9.83
C GLY A 99 3.55 -9.00 -11.03
N LYS A 100 2.43 -8.87 -11.74
CA LYS A 100 2.30 -7.91 -12.85
C LYS A 100 2.34 -6.46 -12.38
N ALA A 101 1.72 -6.15 -11.24
CA ALA A 101 1.79 -4.81 -10.65
C ALA A 101 3.24 -4.39 -10.36
N ILE A 102 4.00 -5.26 -9.69
CA ILE A 102 5.42 -5.04 -9.37
C ILE A 102 6.24 -4.86 -10.64
N GLU A 103 6.05 -5.68 -11.69
CA GLU A 103 6.83 -5.53 -12.92
C GLU A 103 6.56 -4.19 -13.63
N CYS A 104 5.31 -3.74 -13.61
CA CYS A 104 4.94 -2.42 -14.12
C CYS A 104 5.59 -1.28 -13.33
N PHE A 105 5.58 -1.35 -12.00
CA PHE A 105 6.24 -0.35 -11.17
C PHE A 105 7.77 -0.40 -11.31
N ARG A 106 8.37 -1.59 -11.39
CA ARG A 106 9.82 -1.76 -11.69
C ARG A 106 10.19 -1.05 -12.98
N ARG A 107 9.36 -1.18 -14.02
CA ARG A 107 9.62 -0.52 -15.31
C ARG A 107 9.47 0.99 -15.25
N ALA A 108 8.49 1.49 -14.50
CA ALA A 108 8.35 2.93 -14.22
C ALA A 108 9.58 3.47 -13.45
N LEU A 109 10.04 2.76 -12.42
CA LEU A 109 11.19 3.13 -11.60
C LEU A 109 12.54 2.98 -12.33
N ALA A 110 12.65 2.09 -13.30
CA ALA A 110 13.84 2.01 -14.16
C ALA A 110 14.00 3.28 -15.01
N ALA A 111 12.89 3.92 -15.41
CA ALA A 111 12.90 5.18 -16.15
C ALA A 111 12.98 6.42 -15.24
N SER A 112 12.38 6.35 -14.05
CA SER A 112 12.41 7.43 -13.05
C SER A 112 12.50 6.86 -11.63
N PRO A 113 13.73 6.63 -11.13
CA PRO A 113 13.97 5.98 -9.84
C PRO A 113 13.40 6.74 -8.63
N HIS A 114 13.21 8.05 -8.76
CA HIS A 114 12.77 8.96 -7.71
C HIS A 114 11.31 9.41 -7.89
N ASN A 115 10.49 8.63 -8.60
CA ASN A 115 9.08 8.96 -8.75
C ASN A 115 8.31 8.60 -7.46
N ALA A 116 7.96 9.63 -6.68
CA ALA A 116 7.27 9.47 -5.39
C ALA A 116 5.99 8.62 -5.49
N GLU A 117 5.16 8.86 -6.50
CA GLU A 117 3.88 8.16 -6.66
C GLU A 117 4.08 6.67 -6.95
N VAL A 118 5.02 6.34 -7.84
CA VAL A 118 5.31 4.94 -8.18
C VAL A 118 5.91 4.20 -7.00
N LEU A 119 6.81 4.84 -6.23
CA LEU A 119 7.36 4.27 -4.99
C LEU A 119 6.25 3.98 -3.98
N LEU A 120 5.29 4.90 -3.83
CA LEU A 120 4.16 4.72 -2.92
C LEU A 120 3.24 3.58 -3.37
N ASN A 121 2.96 3.47 -4.67
CA ASN A 121 2.13 2.39 -5.19
C ASN A 121 2.81 1.02 -5.06
N LEU A 122 4.13 0.93 -5.27
CA LEU A 122 4.88 -0.29 -4.98
C LEU A 122 4.85 -0.63 -3.48
N ALA A 123 5.01 0.36 -2.60
CA ALA A 123 4.91 0.16 -1.15
C ALA A 123 3.55 -0.40 -0.73
N ARG A 124 2.46 0.09 -1.33
CA ARG A 124 1.10 -0.39 -1.05
C ARG A 124 0.89 -1.85 -1.46
N VAL A 125 1.49 -2.29 -2.58
CA VAL A 125 1.49 -3.71 -2.96
C VAL A 125 2.25 -4.55 -1.95
N LEU A 126 3.42 -4.09 -1.51
CA LEU A 126 4.21 -4.83 -0.52
C LEU A 126 3.50 -4.86 0.84
N PHE A 127 2.76 -3.81 1.18
CA PHE A 127 1.91 -3.76 2.36
C PHE A 127 0.76 -4.76 2.30
N SER A 128 0.02 -4.85 1.19
CA SER A 128 -1.07 -5.83 1.03
C SER A 128 -0.58 -7.27 1.11
N LEU A 129 0.67 -7.50 0.71
CA LEU A 129 1.38 -8.78 0.83
C LEU A 129 2.07 -9.02 2.20
N GLN A 130 1.91 -8.11 3.16
CA GLN A 130 2.52 -8.18 4.50
C GLN A 130 4.05 -8.10 4.56
N TYR A 131 4.71 -7.63 3.49
CA TYR A 131 6.15 -7.26 3.53
C TYR A 131 6.30 -5.87 4.16
N LEU A 132 6.01 -5.77 5.46
CA LEU A 132 5.86 -4.49 6.16
C LEU A 132 7.16 -3.66 6.16
N ASP A 133 8.32 -4.29 6.35
CA ASP A 133 9.62 -3.58 6.35
C ASP A 133 9.94 -2.97 4.98
N ASP A 134 9.72 -3.73 3.89
CA ASP A 134 9.90 -3.24 2.52
C ASP A 134 8.91 -2.10 2.20
N ALA A 135 7.67 -2.22 2.68
CA ALA A 135 6.64 -1.20 2.52
C ALA A 135 7.00 0.10 3.27
N ILE A 136 7.52 0.01 4.50
CA ILE A 136 8.03 1.16 5.26
C ILE A 136 9.18 1.82 4.51
N TYR A 137 10.15 1.04 4.05
CA TYR A 137 11.31 1.54 3.30
C TYR A 137 10.87 2.33 2.07
N LEU A 138 10.03 1.75 1.22
CA LEU A 138 9.56 2.41 0.00
C LEU A 138 8.68 3.63 0.29
N THR A 139 7.83 3.57 1.33
CA THR A 139 6.99 4.73 1.69
C THR A 139 7.83 5.90 2.19
N ARG A 140 8.89 5.64 2.99
CA ARG A 140 9.85 6.67 3.41
C ARG A 140 10.61 7.24 2.22
N ARG A 141 11.06 6.40 1.28
CA ARG A 141 11.68 6.87 0.03
C ARG A 141 10.74 7.73 -0.80
N SER A 142 9.47 7.35 -0.91
CA SER A 142 8.44 8.15 -1.58
C SER A 142 8.29 9.53 -0.92
N LEU A 143 8.29 9.57 0.41
CA LEU A 143 8.21 10.81 1.18
C LEU A 143 9.44 11.70 0.98
N GLU A 144 10.65 11.12 1.00
CA GLU A 144 11.92 11.84 0.79
C GLU A 144 12.00 12.55 -0.56
N VAL A 145 11.45 11.94 -1.62
CA VAL A 145 11.53 12.47 -2.99
C VAL A 145 10.29 13.26 -3.41
N GLN A 146 9.29 13.37 -2.53
CA GLN A 146 8.08 14.14 -2.80
C GLN A 146 8.41 15.63 -2.80
N SER A 147 8.13 16.31 -3.91
CA SER A 147 8.55 17.71 -4.13
C SER A 147 7.74 18.75 -3.35
N SER A 148 6.61 18.37 -2.74
CA SER A 148 5.73 19.25 -1.98
C SER A 148 5.25 18.57 -0.71
N GLU A 149 5.58 19.15 0.44
CA GLU A 149 5.12 18.67 1.75
C GLU A 149 3.59 18.62 1.84
N LYS A 150 2.88 19.58 1.23
CA LYS A 150 1.40 19.60 1.20
C LYS A 150 0.82 18.41 0.42
N GLY A 151 1.59 17.82 -0.49
CA GLY A 151 1.20 16.64 -1.27
C GLY A 151 1.54 15.30 -0.59
N ALA A 152 2.13 15.30 0.60
CA ALA A 152 2.68 14.10 1.24
C ALA A 152 1.68 13.33 2.12
N TRP A 153 0.42 13.78 2.23
CA TRP A 153 -0.58 13.18 3.11
C TRP A 153 -0.80 11.68 2.83
N GLN A 154 -0.69 11.24 1.56
CA GLN A 154 -0.85 9.83 1.19
C GLN A 154 0.26 8.94 1.72
N GLN A 155 1.50 9.44 1.76
CA GLN A 155 2.66 8.76 2.32
C GLN A 155 2.51 8.62 3.83
N TYR A 156 2.13 9.71 4.51
CA TYR A 156 1.86 9.67 5.96
C TYR A 156 0.73 8.72 6.31
N PHE A 157 -0.39 8.76 5.58
CA PHE A 157 -1.47 7.80 5.77
C PHE A 157 -1.00 6.36 5.57
N THR A 158 -0.23 6.10 4.51
CA THR A 158 0.29 4.76 4.21
C THR A 158 1.24 4.28 5.31
N LEU A 159 2.12 5.15 5.84
CA LEU A 159 2.93 4.81 7.02
C LEU A 159 2.06 4.51 8.25
N GLY A 160 1.01 5.29 8.48
CA GLY A 160 0.04 5.06 9.55
C GLY A 160 -0.58 3.67 9.48
N GLU A 161 -1.08 3.27 8.30
CA GLU A 161 -1.64 1.94 8.07
C GLU A 161 -0.60 0.83 8.24
N ILE A 162 0.63 1.02 7.75
CA ILE A 162 1.69 0.01 7.89
C ILE A 162 2.08 -0.16 9.36
N PHE A 163 2.31 0.92 10.12
CA PHE A 163 2.65 0.84 11.54
C PHE A 163 1.50 0.27 12.38
N LYS A 164 0.24 0.54 12.01
CA LYS A 164 -0.93 -0.05 12.64
C LYS A 164 -0.92 -1.57 12.45
N ALA A 165 -0.63 -2.05 11.24
CA ALA A 165 -0.48 -3.49 10.96
C ALA A 165 0.74 -4.11 11.66
N TYR A 166 1.82 -3.34 11.83
CA TYR A 166 3.01 -3.74 12.59
C TYR A 166 2.73 -3.84 14.11
N GLY A 167 1.61 -3.30 14.61
CA GLY A 167 1.27 -3.21 16.03
C GLY A 167 1.86 -1.98 16.75
N HIS A 168 2.50 -1.09 16.01
CA HIS A 168 3.11 0.14 16.52
C HIS A 168 2.07 1.27 16.53
N TYR A 169 1.08 1.15 17.43
CA TYR A 169 -0.08 2.04 17.45
C TYR A 169 0.23 3.50 17.77
N GLN A 170 1.29 3.77 18.54
CA GLN A 170 1.70 5.14 18.85
C GLN A 170 2.25 5.84 17.60
N GLU A 171 3.19 5.20 16.90
CA GLU A 171 3.77 5.69 15.66
C GLU A 171 2.73 5.83 14.54
N ALA A 172 1.84 4.85 14.42
CA ALA A 172 0.73 4.92 13.48
C ALA A 172 -0.16 6.14 13.74
N SER A 173 -0.49 6.43 15.02
CA SER A 173 -1.30 7.60 15.38
C SER A 173 -0.61 8.92 15.00
N ILE A 174 0.71 9.01 15.17
CA ILE A 174 1.49 10.20 14.76
C ILE A 174 1.38 10.41 13.24
N HIS A 175 1.60 9.35 12.45
CA HIS A 175 1.54 9.44 11.00
C HIS A 175 0.11 9.73 10.47
N LEU A 176 -0.93 9.16 11.08
CA LEU A 176 -2.31 9.48 10.73
C LEU A 176 -2.67 10.93 11.05
N LYS A 177 -2.20 11.46 12.19
CA LYS A 177 -2.38 12.88 12.54
C LYS A 177 -1.70 13.80 11.54
N HIS A 178 -0.45 13.54 11.15
CA HIS A 178 0.23 14.30 10.10
C HIS A 178 -0.51 14.23 8.75
N SER A 179 -1.09 13.07 8.40
CA SER A 179 -1.94 12.98 7.20
C SER A 179 -3.14 13.92 7.26
N LEU A 180 -3.78 14.05 8.44
CA LEU A 180 -4.94 14.93 8.65
C LEU A 180 -4.56 16.41 8.76
N GLU A 181 -3.37 16.72 9.26
CA GLU A 181 -2.86 18.11 9.24
C GLU A 181 -2.69 18.61 7.79
N LEU A 182 -2.24 17.73 6.89
CA LEU A 182 -2.06 18.06 5.48
C LEU A 182 -3.35 17.96 4.66
N ASN A 183 -4.26 17.05 5.03
CA ASN A 183 -5.57 16.88 4.41
C ASN A 183 -6.66 16.61 5.47
N PRO A 184 -7.23 17.68 6.09
CA PRO A 184 -8.18 17.53 7.19
C PRO A 184 -9.46 16.79 6.83
N GLY A 185 -9.88 16.85 5.56
CA GLY A 185 -11.09 16.18 5.05
C GLY A 185 -10.89 14.72 4.68
N PHE A 186 -9.73 14.12 4.97
CA PHE A 186 -9.45 12.75 4.58
C PHE A 186 -10.08 11.73 5.53
N GLU A 187 -11.35 11.39 5.27
CA GLU A 187 -12.15 10.49 6.12
C GLU A 187 -11.47 9.16 6.49
N PRO A 188 -10.77 8.44 5.59
CA PRO A 188 -10.09 7.20 5.96
C PRO A 188 -9.07 7.35 7.09
N ALA A 189 -8.33 8.46 7.14
CA ALA A 189 -7.40 8.71 8.24
C ALA A 189 -8.13 9.06 9.55
N GLN A 190 -9.27 9.74 9.47
CA GLN A 190 -10.10 10.02 10.67
C GLN A 190 -10.65 8.73 11.27
N ILE A 191 -11.16 7.83 10.43
CA ILE A 191 -11.68 6.53 10.85
C ILE A 191 -10.56 5.70 11.49
N ALA A 192 -9.41 5.57 10.80
CA ALA A 192 -8.27 4.82 11.32
C ALA A 192 -7.77 5.36 12.68
N LEU A 193 -7.72 6.69 12.84
CA LEU A 193 -7.30 7.30 14.11
C LEU A 193 -8.31 7.04 15.23
N LYS A 194 -9.61 7.16 14.93
CA LYS A 194 -10.69 6.87 15.89
C LYS A 194 -10.65 5.41 16.35
N GLU A 195 -10.44 4.47 15.44
CA GLU A 195 -10.28 3.05 15.76
C GLU A 195 -9.16 2.85 16.77
N MET A 196 -8.02 3.53 16.58
CA MET A 196 -6.85 3.44 17.47
C MET A 196 -7.07 4.08 18.83
N GLU A 197 -7.78 5.21 18.92
CA GLU A 197 -8.17 5.83 20.19
C GLU A 197 -9.15 4.97 20.99
N THR A 198 -9.98 4.19 20.31
CA THR A 198 -10.90 3.25 20.94
C THR A 198 -10.24 1.92 21.34
N MET A 199 -8.98 1.68 20.97
CA MET A 199 -8.25 0.50 21.44
C MET A 199 -7.97 0.65 22.93
N PRO A 200 -8.37 -0.31 23.77
CA PRO A 200 -8.19 -0.19 25.21
C PRO A 200 -6.69 -0.18 25.54
N ALA A 201 -6.16 1.00 25.87
CA ALA A 201 -4.92 1.14 26.65
C ALA A 201 -4.98 0.34 27.97
N ALA A 202 -6.21 0.00 28.39
CA ALA A 202 -6.52 -0.78 29.56
C ALA A 202 -5.77 -2.11 29.63
N THR A 203 -5.48 -2.81 28.53
CA THR A 203 -4.84 -4.13 28.66
C THR A 203 -3.41 -4.01 29.20
N ILE A 204 -2.63 -3.03 28.73
CA ILE A 204 -1.25 -2.81 29.21
C ILE A 204 -1.27 -2.27 30.65
N HIS A 205 -2.16 -1.33 30.96
CA HIS A 205 -2.28 -0.77 32.31
C HIS A 205 -2.83 -1.78 33.33
N ILE A 206 -3.74 -2.66 32.92
CA ILE A 206 -4.25 -3.76 33.74
C ILE A 206 -3.15 -4.79 33.97
N TYR A 207 -2.40 -5.22 32.94
CA TYR A 207 -1.30 -6.17 33.14
C TYR A 207 -0.18 -5.59 34.00
N THR A 208 0.18 -4.31 33.82
CA THR A 208 1.17 -3.65 34.69
C THR A 208 0.65 -3.52 36.13
N LEU A 209 -0.61 -3.14 36.34
CA LEU A 209 -1.21 -3.13 37.68
C LEU A 209 -1.24 -4.52 38.32
N VAL A 210 -1.61 -5.56 37.57
CA VAL A 210 -1.62 -6.95 38.06
C VAL A 210 -0.21 -7.42 38.41
N ILE A 211 0.80 -7.14 37.58
CA ILE A 211 2.21 -7.48 37.86
C ILE A 211 2.69 -6.75 39.11
N ILE A 212 2.38 -5.45 39.27
CA ILE A 212 2.75 -4.68 40.46
C ILE A 212 2.10 -5.26 41.72
N VAL A 213 0.80 -5.59 41.68
CA VAL A 213 0.08 -6.19 42.82
C VAL A 213 0.65 -7.57 43.19
N CYS A 214 0.98 -8.40 42.19
CA CYS A 214 1.64 -9.70 42.42
C CYS A 214 3.03 -9.53 43.05
N LEU A 215 3.84 -8.57 42.58
CA LEU A 215 5.17 -8.32 43.14
C LEU A 215 5.09 -7.80 44.59
N VAL A 216 4.15 -6.90 44.89
CA VAL A 216 3.95 -6.36 46.24
C VAL A 216 3.49 -7.45 47.21
N SER A 217 2.55 -8.30 46.79
CA SER A 217 2.07 -9.41 47.63
C SER A 217 3.13 -10.49 47.88
N LEU A 218 4.00 -10.78 46.90
CA LEU A 218 5.14 -11.68 47.07
C LEU A 218 6.20 -11.12 48.02
N LEU A 219 6.45 -9.81 47.99
CA LEU A 219 7.40 -9.15 48.90
C LEU A 219 6.87 -9.18 50.36
N TRP A 220 5.60 -8.84 50.57
CA TRP A 220 4.98 -8.88 51.90
C TRP A 220 4.94 -10.27 52.52
N ASN A 221 4.69 -11.33 51.74
CA ASN A 221 4.71 -12.70 52.26
C ASN A 221 6.12 -13.18 52.65
N ARG A 222 7.18 -12.56 52.11
CA ARG A 222 8.56 -12.94 52.44
C ARG A 222 9.02 -12.38 53.78
N ASP A 223 8.48 -11.24 54.19
CA ASP A 223 8.81 -10.58 55.46
C ASP A 223 8.10 -11.21 56.68
N PHE A 224 7.17 -12.14 56.48
CA PHE A 224 6.43 -12.84 57.54
C PHE A 224 6.98 -14.24 57.89
N ILE A 225 8.03 -14.72 57.19
CA ILE A 225 8.58 -16.09 57.33
C ILE A 225 9.98 -16.10 58.00
N ILE A 226 10.48 -14.96 58.49
CA ILE A 226 11.75 -14.86 59.23
C ILE A 226 11.44 -14.49 60.69
#